data_AF-A0A974U4L8-F1
#
_entry.id   AF-A0A974U4L8-F1
#
_cell.length_a   1.000
_cell.length_b   1.000
_cell.length_c   1.000
_cell.angle_alpha   90.00
_cell.angle_beta   90.00
_cell.angle_gamma   90.00
#
_symmetry.space_group_name_H-M   'P 1'
#
loop_
_entity.id
_entity.type
_entity.pdbx_description
1 polymer ?
#
loop_
_entity_poly.entity_id
_entity_poly.type
_entity_poly.pdbx_seq_one_letter_code
_entity_poly.pdbx_strand_id
1 'polypeptide(L)'
;MYYVSQVLYYELNIDYIVDTYCVNKDKPELQCNGKCHLAKQLQPVSNDNNSNDAISSLVEAFTFVYYNEYPSIIFHTVFFLENREKSFFHNKNYAYSFAHTHFKPPIV
;
A
#
# COMPACT_ATOMS: atom_id res chain seq x y z
N MET A 1 9.04 -0.46 7.19
CA MET A 1 7.82 0.37 7.45
C MET A 1 6.72 0.20 6.38
N TYR A 2 6.72 -0.86 5.56
CA TYR A 2 5.78 -0.97 4.43
C TYR A 2 4.41 -1.59 4.76
N TYR A 3 4.32 -2.38 5.85
CA TYR A 3 3.04 -2.85 6.39
C TYR A 3 2.08 -1.68 6.67
N VAL A 4 2.62 -0.54 7.09
CA VAL A 4 1.84 0.68 7.35
C VAL A 4 1.16 1.18 6.08
N SER A 5 1.81 1.12 4.92
CA SER A 5 1.20 1.60 3.67
C SER A 5 0.02 0.72 3.22
N GLN A 6 0.13 -0.59 3.37
CA GLN A 6 -0.95 -1.53 2.99
C GLN A 6 -2.13 -1.42 3.94
N VAL A 7 -1.86 -1.36 5.25
CA VAL A 7 -2.90 -1.13 6.26
C VAL A 7 -3.56 0.23 6.03
N LEU A 8 -2.78 1.29 5.83
CA LEU A 8 -3.32 2.62 5.57
C LEU A 8 -4.18 2.65 4.30
N TYR A 9 -3.74 2.02 3.22
CA TYR A 9 -4.54 1.92 2.00
C TYR A 9 -5.87 1.19 2.25
N TYR A 10 -5.84 0.06 2.97
CA TYR A 10 -7.04 -0.68 3.32
C TYR A 10 -8.00 0.16 4.18
N GLU A 11 -7.50 0.80 5.23
CA GLU A 11 -8.31 1.64 6.14
C GLU A 11 -8.91 2.85 5.42
N LEU A 12 -8.14 3.53 4.55
CA LEU A 12 -8.62 4.69 3.80
C LEU A 12 -9.65 4.34 2.72
N ASN A 13 -9.71 3.09 2.28
CA ASN A 13 -10.57 2.65 1.18
C ASN A 13 -11.60 1.59 1.61
N ILE A 14 -11.82 1.41 2.92
CA ILE A 14 -12.69 0.34 3.43
C ILE A 14 -14.13 0.47 2.93
N ASP A 15 -14.64 1.70 2.81
CA ASP A 15 -15.99 1.97 2.31
C ASP A 15 -16.15 1.51 0.86
N TYR A 16 -15.18 1.83 0.00
CA TYR A 16 -15.14 1.37 -1.39
C TYR A 16 -15.04 -0.16 -1.48
N ILE A 17 -14.23 -0.76 -0.61
CA ILE A 17 -14.04 -2.22 -0.57
C ILE A 17 -15.36 -2.91 -0.18
N VAL A 18 -16.06 -2.40 0.82
CA VAL A 18 -17.35 -2.93 1.27
C VAL A 18 -18.39 -2.77 0.17
N ASP A 19 -18.49 -1.59 -0.46
CA ASP A 19 -19.48 -1.38 -1.52
C ASP A 19 -19.18 -2.22 -2.78
N THR A 20 -17.92 -2.41 -3.14
CA THR A 20 -17.60 -3.10 -4.40
C THR A 20 -17.57 -4.62 -4.22
N TYR A 21 -17.02 -5.12 -3.11
CA TYR A 21 -16.64 -6.53 -2.98
C TYR A 21 -17.45 -7.32 -1.96
N CYS A 22 -18.19 -6.68 -1.04
CA CYS A 22 -18.98 -7.44 -0.08
C CYS A 22 -20.31 -7.94 -0.66
N VAL A 23 -20.54 -9.25 -0.48
CA VAL A 23 -21.78 -9.92 -0.86
C VAL A 23 -22.92 -9.69 0.13
N ASN A 24 -22.59 -9.44 1.41
CA ASN A 24 -23.56 -9.28 2.50
C ASN A 24 -23.62 -7.82 2.97
N LYS A 25 -23.96 -6.88 2.07
CA LYS A 25 -24.04 -5.46 2.42
C LYS A 25 -25.10 -5.16 3.47
N ASP A 26 -26.21 -5.91 3.45
CA ASP A 26 -27.35 -5.71 4.35
C ASP A 26 -27.15 -6.32 5.75
N LYS A 27 -26.02 -7.00 6.00
CA LYS A 27 -25.71 -7.68 7.26
C LYS A 27 -24.35 -7.24 7.81
N PRO A 28 -24.22 -5.98 8.25
CA PRO A 28 -22.95 -5.45 8.76
C PRO A 28 -22.42 -6.21 9.98
N GLU A 29 -23.29 -6.88 10.75
CA GLU A 29 -22.93 -7.72 11.88
C GLU A 29 -22.02 -8.90 11.52
N LEU A 30 -22.00 -9.32 10.24
CA LEU A 30 -21.14 -10.40 9.75
C LEU A 30 -19.72 -9.94 9.41
N GLN A 31 -19.42 -8.64 9.50
CA GLN A 31 -18.07 -8.07 9.34
C GLN A 31 -17.33 -8.52 8.07
N CYS A 32 -18.04 -8.52 6.93
CA CYS A 32 -17.48 -8.94 5.63
C CYS A 32 -16.18 -8.20 5.30
N ASN A 33 -16.18 -6.86 5.26
CA ASN A 33 -14.99 -6.02 5.08
C ASN A 33 -14.03 -6.51 3.96
N GLY A 34 -14.57 -6.99 2.83
CA GLY A 34 -13.82 -7.57 1.72
C GLY A 34 -13.27 -9.00 1.95
N LYS A 35 -13.34 -9.54 3.17
CA LYS A 35 -12.79 -10.86 3.56
C LYS A 35 -13.42 -12.00 2.76
N CYS A 36 -14.73 -11.96 2.53
CA CYS A 36 -15.43 -13.01 1.78
C CYS A 36 -14.97 -13.07 0.32
N HIS A 37 -14.80 -11.91 -0.31
CA HIS A 37 -14.27 -11.82 -1.67
C HIS A 37 -12.83 -12.30 -1.72
N LEU A 38 -11.99 -11.83 -0.78
CA LEU A 38 -10.60 -12.26 -0.69
C LEU A 38 -10.50 -13.78 -0.53
N ALA A 39 -11.26 -14.37 0.39
CA ALA A 39 -11.28 -15.83 0.60
C ALA A 39 -11.63 -16.60 -0.68
N LYS A 40 -12.55 -16.08 -1.50
CA LYS A 40 -12.89 -16.69 -2.79
C LYS A 40 -11.76 -16.58 -3.82
N GLN A 41 -11.03 -15.46 -3.86
CA GLN A 41 -9.88 -15.28 -4.75
C GLN A 41 -8.67 -16.13 -4.32
N LEU A 42 -8.55 -16.40 -3.02
CA LEU A 42 -7.50 -17.24 -2.44
C LEU A 42 -7.84 -18.74 -2.46
N GLN A 43 -9.07 -19.12 -2.81
CA GLN A 43 -9.39 -20.53 -2.97
C GLN A 43 -8.57 -21.09 -4.12
N PRO A 44 -7.85 -22.22 -3.90
CA PRO A 44 -7.16 -22.88 -5.00
C PRO A 44 -8.19 -23.26 -6.06
N VAL A 45 -7.87 -23.05 -7.34
CA VAL A 45 -8.63 -23.61 -8.46
C VAL A 45 -8.38 -25.11 -8.43
N SER A 46 -9.06 -25.81 -7.53
CA SER A 46 -8.85 -27.23 -7.31
C SER A 46 -9.45 -28.01 -8.46
N ASN A 47 -8.60 -28.41 -9.39
CA ASN A 47 -8.60 -29.79 -9.86
C ASN A 47 -7.35 -30.56 -9.43
N ASP A 48 -6.31 -29.92 -8.88
CA ASP A 48 -5.06 -30.60 -8.52
C ASP A 48 -4.71 -30.45 -7.03
N ASN A 49 -4.39 -31.57 -6.40
CA ASN A 49 -4.30 -31.81 -4.95
C ASN A 49 -3.10 -31.15 -4.22
N ASN A 50 -2.56 -30.03 -4.71
CA ASN A 50 -1.42 -29.35 -4.09
C ASN A 50 -1.82 -27.99 -3.50
N SER A 51 -2.55 -28.01 -2.38
CA SER A 51 -2.89 -26.80 -1.61
C SER A 51 -1.67 -26.00 -1.15
N ASN A 52 -0.50 -26.63 -1.02
CA ASN A 52 0.74 -25.99 -0.61
C ASN A 52 1.31 -25.04 -1.68
N ASP A 53 1.17 -25.37 -2.97
CA ASP A 53 1.74 -24.57 -4.07
C ASP A 53 1.00 -23.24 -4.26
N ALA A 54 -0.32 -23.24 -4.04
CA ALA A 54 -1.15 -22.04 -4.07
C ALA A 54 -0.77 -21.06 -2.95
N ILE A 55 -0.52 -21.57 -1.74
CA ILE A 55 -0.09 -20.75 -0.61
C ILE A 55 1.31 -20.19 -0.86
N SER A 56 2.24 -20.99 -1.39
CA SER A 56 3.58 -20.52 -1.77
C SER A 56 3.55 -19.42 -2.83
N SER A 57 2.70 -19.55 -3.85
CA SER A 57 2.52 -18.54 -4.90
C SER A 57 1.95 -17.22 -4.36
N LEU A 58 1.04 -17.30 -3.39
CA LEU A 58 0.50 -16.12 -2.72
C LEU A 58 1.57 -15.43 -1.88
N VAL A 59 2.34 -16.20 -1.10
CA VAL A 59 3.45 -15.66 -0.33
C VAL A 59 4.45 -14.98 -1.28
N GLU A 60 4.78 -15.60 -2.41
CA GLU A 60 5.67 -15.03 -3.41
C GLU A 60 5.16 -13.67 -3.96
N ALA A 61 3.86 -13.59 -4.31
CA ALA A 61 3.25 -12.38 -4.82
C ALA A 61 3.25 -11.20 -3.82
N PHE A 62 3.25 -11.50 -2.52
CA PHE A 62 3.29 -10.50 -1.45
C PHE A 62 4.67 -10.35 -0.81
N THR A 63 5.65 -11.19 -1.17
CA THR A 63 7.04 -11.02 -0.74
C THR A 63 7.74 -10.02 -1.62
N PHE A 64 8.37 -9.04 -0.99
CA PHE A 64 9.17 -8.04 -1.69
C PHE A 64 10.50 -8.67 -2.12
N VAL A 65 10.70 -8.79 -3.44
CA VAL A 65 11.95 -9.32 -4.04
C VAL A 65 13.11 -8.31 -3.93
N TYR A 66 12.81 -7.07 -3.55
CA TYR A 66 13.79 -5.99 -3.50
C TYR A 66 13.63 -5.15 -2.22
N TYR A 67 14.75 -5.01 -1.49
CA TYR A 67 14.87 -4.19 -0.29
C TYR A 67 16.03 -3.22 -0.47
N ASN A 68 15.75 -1.92 -0.31
CA ASN A 68 16.78 -0.89 -0.20
C ASN A 68 16.81 -0.37 1.23
N GLU A 69 18.02 -0.29 1.81
CA GLU A 69 18.24 0.45 3.03
C GLU A 69 18.11 1.95 2.73
N TYR A 70 17.07 2.56 3.28
CA TYR A 70 16.97 4.02 3.30
C TYR A 70 17.62 4.52 4.59
N PRO A 71 18.39 5.62 4.52
CA PRO A 71 18.84 6.29 5.73
C PRO A 71 17.62 6.67 6.58
N SER A 72 17.79 6.63 7.91
CA SER A 72 16.74 6.97 8.86
C SER A 72 16.12 8.33 8.53
N ILE A 73 14.79 8.33 8.34
CA ILE A 73 14.04 9.58 8.16
C ILE A 73 13.97 10.25 9.54
N ILE A 74 14.75 11.29 9.74
CA ILE A 74 14.67 12.13 10.94
C ILE A 74 13.49 13.07 10.77
N PHE A 75 12.38 12.76 11.44
CA PHE A 75 11.27 13.70 11.58
C PHE A 75 11.67 14.77 12.58
N HIS A 76 12.11 15.92 12.08
CA HIS A 76 12.23 17.10 12.92
C HIS A 76 10.81 17.56 13.30
N THR A 77 10.52 17.59 14.59
CA THR A 77 9.31 18.22 15.12
C THR A 77 9.39 19.71 14.79
N VAL A 78 8.62 20.14 13.79
CA VAL A 78 8.48 21.55 13.47
C VAL A 78 7.53 22.13 14.53
N PHE A 79 8.09 22.78 15.54
CA PHE A 79 7.30 23.63 16.43
C PHE A 79 6.80 24.81 15.60
N PHE A 80 5.51 24.79 15.24
CA PHE A 80 4.84 25.97 14.71
C PHE A 80 4.73 26.99 15.84
N LEU A 81 5.70 27.91 15.90
CA LEU A 81 5.48 29.18 16.58
C LEU A 81 4.49 29.96 15.72
N GLU A 82 3.25 30.05 16.20
CA GLU A 82 2.16 30.78 15.56
C GLU A 82 2.43 32.29 15.64
N ASN A 83 3.41 32.78 14.87
CA ASN A 83 3.56 34.20 14.63
C ASN A 83 2.68 34.57 13.44
N ARG A 84 1.61 35.32 13.72
CA ARG A 84 0.72 35.93 12.72
C ARG A 84 1.42 37.07 11.98
N GLU A 85 2.49 36.77 11.26
CA GLU A 85 2.92 37.62 10.16
C GLU A 85 2.84 36.78 8.89
N LYS A 86 1.95 37.19 7.98
CA LYS A 86 1.83 36.59 6.64
C LYS A 86 3.06 36.98 5.82
N SER A 87 4.21 36.42 6.16
CA SER A 87 5.39 36.52 5.34
C SER A 87 5.32 35.40 4.29
N PHE A 88 4.84 35.76 3.10
CA PHE A 88 4.89 34.92 1.91
C PHE A 88 6.35 34.75 1.48
N PHE A 89 7.09 33.88 2.15
CA PHE A 89 8.41 33.46 1.69
C PHE A 89 8.22 32.39 0.61
N HIS A 90 8.39 32.79 -0.65
CA HIS A 90 8.51 31.82 -1.75
C HIS A 90 9.84 31.08 -1.59
N ASN A 91 9.76 29.86 -1.06
CA ASN A 91 10.92 29.04 -0.79
C ASN A 91 11.44 28.44 -2.11
N LYS A 92 12.51 29.01 -2.67
CA LYS A 92 13.20 28.48 -3.86
C LYS A 92 14.14 27.33 -3.51
N ASN A 93 13.66 26.38 -2.71
CA ASN A 93 14.44 25.19 -2.29
C ASN A 93 14.45 24.09 -3.36
N TYR A 94 14.07 24.43 -4.59
CA TYR A 94 14.22 23.51 -5.70
C TYR A 94 15.69 23.44 -6.11
N ALA A 95 16.38 22.40 -5.67
CA ALA A 95 17.60 21.94 -6.30
C ALA A 95 17.21 20.85 -7.29
N TYR A 96 17.41 21.10 -8.59
CA TYR A 96 17.26 20.07 -9.61
C TYR A 96 18.32 18.99 -9.39
N SER A 97 17.94 17.88 -8.76
CA SER A 97 18.76 16.67 -8.75
C SER A 97 18.50 15.90 -10.03
N PHE A 98 19.39 16.07 -11.01
CA PHE A 98 19.42 15.25 -12.20
C PHE A 98 19.82 13.82 -11.83
N ALA A 99 18.84 12.92 -11.75
CA ALA A 99 19.09 11.49 -11.61
C ALA A 99 19.37 10.92 -13.01
N HIS A 100 20.64 10.66 -13.32
CA HIS A 100 21.05 10.01 -14.57
C HIS A 100 20.85 8.50 -14.50
N THR A 101 19.66 8.03 -14.10
CA THR A 101 19.31 6.63 -14.22
C THR A 101 18.47 6.46 -15.48
N HIS A 102 19.12 6.03 -16.56
CA HIS A 102 18.42 5.49 -17.71
C HIS A 102 17.74 4.19 -17.29
N PHE A 103 16.55 4.28 -16.71
CA PHE A 103 15.63 3.14 -16.63
C PHE A 103 15.22 2.80 -18.06
N LYS A 104 16.04 1.98 -18.72
CA LYS A 104 15.64 1.35 -19.97
C LYS A 104 14.59 0.31 -19.58
N PRO A 105 13.36 0.38 -20.11
CA PRO A 105 12.40 -0.69 -19.92
C PRO A 105 13.01 -2.00 -20.47
N PRO A 106 12.66 -3.16 -19.89
CA PRO A 106 13.14 -4.44 -20.39
C PRO A 106 12.75 -4.59 -21.87
N ILE A 107 13.72 -4.96 -22.70
CA ILE A 107 13.51 -5.28 -24.11
C ILE A 107 13.04 -6.74 -24.16
N VAL A 108 11.86 -6.94 -24.75
CA VAL A 108 11.32 -8.26 -25.12
C VAL A 108 12.17 -8.95 -26.17
#